data_AF-A0A7X3SHF9-F1
#
_entry.id   AF-A0A7X3SHF9-F1
#
_cell.length_a   1.000
_cell.length_b   1.000
_cell.length_c   1.000
_cell.angle_alpha   90.00
_cell.angle_beta   90.00
_cell.angle_gamma   90.00
#
_symmetry.space_group_name_H-M   'P 1'
#
loop_
_entity.id
_entity.type
_entity.pdbx_description
1 polymer ?
#
loop_
_entity_poly.entity_id
_entity_poly.type
_entity_poly.pdbx_seq_one_letter_code
_entity_poly.pdbx_strand_id
1 'polypeptide(L)' 'MNNAVEIMDKGFACLVEKLGVVNAERFIAMIKRDSFDYTIWRKEYFKDVDLEEIREEAVAYDKSHPFKGKAVRL' A
#
# COMPACT_ATOMS: atom_id res chain seq x y z
N MET A 1 -3.53 -9.11 17.90
CA MET A 1 -3.30 -7.71 17.49
C MET A 1 -1.80 -7.57 17.35
N ASN A 2 -1.29 -7.23 16.16
CA ASN A 2 0.16 -7.01 16.03
C ASN A 2 0.51 -5.74 16.81
N ASN A 3 1.57 -5.77 17.61
CA ASN A 3 2.04 -4.56 18.28
C ASN A 3 2.75 -3.63 17.29
N ALA A 4 2.98 -2.37 17.68
CA ALA A 4 3.58 -1.38 16.79
C ALA A 4 4.93 -1.82 16.20
N VAL A 5 5.74 -2.56 16.97
CA VAL A 5 7.04 -3.06 16.52
C VAL A 5 6.88 -4.08 15.39
N GLU A 6 5.98 -5.04 15.54
CA GLU A 6 5.72 -6.05 14.51
C GLU A 6 5.17 -5.44 13.20
N ILE A 7 4.40 -4.35 13.30
CA ILE A 7 3.91 -3.63 12.12
C ILE A 7 5.07 -2.90 11.43
N MET A 8 5.93 -2.22 12.20
CA MET A 8 7.09 -1.51 11.67
C MET A 8 8.09 -2.48 11.03
N ASP A 9 8.42 -3.59 11.68
CA ASP A 9 9.37 -4.58 11.16
C ASP A 9 8.90 -5.16 9.82
N LYS A 10 7.61 -5.52 9.71
CA LYS A 10 7.03 -6.00 8.45
C LYS A 10 7.05 -4.92 7.37
N GLY A 11 6.76 -3.67 7.75
CA GLY A 11 6.83 -2.52 6.85
C GLY A 11 8.24 -2.30 6.29
N PHE A 12 9.25 -2.30 7.15
CA PHE A 12 10.64 -2.15 6.74
C PHE A 12 11.11 -3.31 5.86
N ALA A 13 10.77 -4.55 6.23
CA ALA A 13 11.11 -5.71 5.42
C ALA A 13 10.55 -5.60 3.99
N CYS A 14 9.28 -5.21 3.86
CA CYS A 14 8.63 -4.99 2.57
C CYS A 14 9.32 -3.90 1.74
N LEU A 15 9.62 -2.75 2.36
CA LEU A 15 10.30 -1.64 1.68
C LEU A 15 11.70 -2.04 1.20
N VAL A 16 12.49 -2.72 2.05
CA VAL A 16 13.83 -3.16 1.69
C VAL A 16 13.79 -4.23 0.60
N GLU A 17 12.84 -5.18 0.64
CA GLU A 17 12.67 -6.20 -0.38
C GLU A 17 12.40 -5.59 -1.76
N LYS A 18 11.57 -4.56 -1.83
CA LYS A 18 11.15 -3.96 -3.11
C LYS A 18 12.06 -2.84 -3.62
N LEU A 19 12.65 -2.06 -2.73
CA LEU A 19 13.39 -0.84 -3.09
C LEU A 19 14.90 -0.98 -2.88
N GLY A 20 15.34 -1.96 -2.09
CA GLY A 20 16.68 -2.02 -1.54
C GLY A 20 16.89 -1.03 -0.39
N VAL A 21 17.92 -1.26 0.42
CA VAL A 21 18.18 -0.52 1.68
C VAL A 21 18.26 0.98 1.47
N VAL A 22 19.03 1.44 0.47
CA VAL A 22 19.28 2.87 0.22
C VAL A 22 18.01 3.62 -0.20
N ASN A 23 17.20 3.04 -1.08
CA ASN A 23 15.97 3.71 -1.54
C ASN A 23 14.85 3.61 -0.51
N ALA A 24 14.80 2.53 0.27
CA ALA A 24 13.88 2.42 1.40
C ALA A 24 14.13 3.53 2.42
N GLU A 25 15.39 3.79 2.78
CA GLU A 25 15.76 4.88 3.70
C GLU A 25 15.35 6.26 3.14
N ARG A 26 15.64 6.52 1.86
CA ARG A 26 15.22 7.77 1.19
C ARG A 26 13.71 7.94 1.18
N PHE A 27 12.96 6.88 0.90
CA PHE A 27 11.50 6.90 0.94
C PHE A 27 10.99 7.31 2.34
N ILE A 28 11.47 6.67 3.39
CA ILE A 28 11.08 6.99 4.77
C ILE A 28 11.45 8.43 5.12
N ALA A 29 12.63 8.90 4.72
CA ALA A 29 13.06 10.26 4.95
C ALA A 29 12.16 11.29 4.25
N MET A 30 11.72 11.03 3.01
CA MET A 30 10.77 11.91 2.29
C MET A 30 9.40 11.93 2.98
N ILE A 31 8.86 10.77 3.33
CA ILE A 31 7.57 10.64 4.04
C ILE A 31 7.57 11.34 5.41
N LYS A 32 8.72 11.38 6.09
CA LYS A 32 8.86 12.01 7.42
C LYS A 32 9.20 13.50 7.37
N ARG A 33 9.99 13.96 6.40
CA ARG A 33 10.44 15.37 6.30
C ARG A 33 9.33 16.27 5.79
N ASP A 34 8.67 15.84 4.74
CA ASP A 34 7.48 16.50 4.25
C ASP A 34 6.33 15.87 5.02
N SER A 35 5.43 16.67 5.60
CA SER A 35 4.21 16.17 6.25
C SER A 35 3.31 15.51 5.21
N PHE A 36 3.72 14.32 4.75
CA PHE A 36 3.19 13.67 3.57
C PHE A 36 1.71 13.40 3.78
N ASP A 37 0.88 14.17 3.09
CA ASP A 37 -0.56 14.02 3.17
C ASP A 37 -0.99 12.93 2.19
N TYR A 38 -1.18 11.74 2.75
CA TYR A 38 -1.71 10.59 2.02
C TYR A 38 -3.05 10.89 1.34
N THR A 39 -3.89 11.76 1.92
CA THR A 39 -5.18 12.14 1.34
C THR A 39 -4.99 12.94 0.06
N ILE A 40 -4.07 13.90 0.06
CA ILE A 40 -3.74 14.70 -1.13
C ILE A 40 -3.09 13.81 -2.18
N TRP A 41 -2.04 13.05 -1.81
CA TRP A 41 -1.35 12.16 -2.73
C TRP A 41 -2.31 11.17 -3.40
N ARG A 42 -3.23 10.56 -2.62
CA ARG A 42 -4.23 9.61 -3.15
C ARG A 42 -5.19 10.28 -4.13
N LYS A 43 -5.64 11.50 -3.83
CA LYS A 43 -6.53 12.25 -4.74
C LYS A 43 -5.86 12.53 -6.07
N GLU A 44 -4.59 12.97 -6.05
CA GLU A 44 -3.84 13.20 -7.28
C GLU A 44 -3.55 11.90 -8.05
N TYR A 45 -3.21 10.82 -7.35
CA TYR A 45 -2.94 9.52 -7.97
C TYR A 45 -4.14 8.96 -8.75
N PHE A 46 -5.35 9.10 -8.20
CA PHE A 46 -6.58 8.61 -8.84
C PHE A 46 -7.34 9.68 -9.62
N LYS A 47 -6.75 10.86 -9.84
CA LYS A 47 -7.44 12.00 -10.44
C LYS A 47 -8.03 11.70 -11.82
N ASP A 48 -7.31 10.91 -12.61
CA ASP A 48 -7.65 10.59 -13.99
C ASP A 48 -8.18 9.15 -14.15
N VAL A 49 -8.42 8.44 -13.05
CA VAL A 49 -8.91 7.05 -13.06
C VAL A 49 -10.40 7.04 -12.76
N ASP A 50 -11.17 6.43 -13.66
CA ASP A 50 -12.62 6.30 -13.45
C ASP A 50 -12.94 5.24 -12.37
N LEU A 51 -14.00 5.47 -11.61
CA LEU A 51 -14.38 4.58 -10.52
C LEU A 51 -14.79 3.18 -11.01
N GLU A 52 -15.40 3.08 -12.20
CA GLU A 52 -15.76 1.80 -12.78
C GLU A 52 -14.51 1.03 -13.22
N GLU A 53 -13.49 1.71 -13.73
CA GLU A 53 -12.19 1.11 -14.09
C GLU A 53 -11.51 0.52 -12.85
N ILE A 54 -11.45 1.27 -11.73
CA ILE A 54 -10.92 0.77 -10.46
C ILE A 54 -11.69 -0.47 -9.99
N ARG A 55 -13.02 -0.45 -10.13
CA ARG A 55 -13.87 -1.58 -9.74
C ARG A 55 -13.57 -2.82 -10.58
N GLU A 56 -13.46 -2.65 -11.89
CA GLU A 56 -13.16 -3.76 -12.81
C GLU A 56 -11.78 -4.36 -12.55
N GLU A 57 -10.76 -3.53 -12.34
CA GLU A 57 -9.41 -3.98 -11.97
C GLU A 57 -9.41 -4.75 -10.65
N ALA A 58 -10.11 -4.23 -9.63
CA ALA A 58 -10.21 -4.90 -8.34
C ALA A 58 -10.87 -6.28 -8.45
N VAL A 59 -11.95 -6.40 -9.24
CA VAL A 59 -12.64 -7.68 -9.50
C VAL A 59 -11.74 -8.64 -10.28
N ALA A 60 -10.99 -8.16 -11.27
CA ALA A 60 -10.05 -8.99 -12.03
C ALA A 60 -8.89 -9.49 -11.16
N TYR A 61 -8.37 -8.64 -10.27
CA TYR A 61 -7.32 -9.01 -9.31
C TYR A 61 -7.82 -10.07 -8.33
N ASP A 62 -9.01 -9.90 -7.75
CA ASP A 62 -9.63 -10.88 -6.83
C ASP A 62 -9.83 -12.25 -7.50
N LYS A 63 -10.32 -12.27 -8.74
CA LYS A 63 -10.48 -13.51 -9.51
C LYS A 63 -9.15 -14.24 -9.76
N SER A 64 -8.07 -13.51 -9.99
CA SER A 64 -6.73 -14.08 -10.24
C SER A 64 -5.96 -14.41 -8.96
N HIS A 65 -6.31 -13.77 -7.84
CA HIS A 65 -5.68 -13.94 -6.53
C HIS A 65 -6.72 -14.28 -5.45
N PRO A 66 -7.39 -15.45 -5.55
CA PRO A 66 -8.44 -15.82 -4.63
C PRO A 66 -7.90 -15.83 -3.20
N PHE A 67 -8.60 -15.10 -2.33
CA PHE A 67 -8.23 -15.00 -0.93
C PHE A 67 -8.26 -16.38 -0.25
N LYS A 68 -7.14 -16.77 0.38
CA LYS A 68 -6.96 -18.10 1.01
C LYS A 68 -7.24 -18.14 2.52
N GLY A 69 -7.65 -17.02 3.11
CA GLY A 69 -7.93 -16.93 4.54
C GLY A 69 -9.39 -17.22 4.91
N LYS A 70 -9.74 -16.99 6.18
CA LYS A 70 -11.09 -17.25 6.75
C LYS A 70 -12.02 -16.03 6.84
N ALA A 71 -11.68 -14.94 6.14
CA ALA A 71 -12.53 -13.77 6.07
C ALA A 71 -13.81 -14.09 5.28
N VAL A 72 -14.96 -13.71 5.85
CA VAL A 72 -16.26 -13.83 5.20
C VAL A 72 -16.48 -12.58 4.35
N ARG A 73 -16.85 -12.77 3.08
CA ARG A 73 -17.26 -11.67 2.21
C ARG A 73 -18.61 -11.14 2.72
N LEU A 74 -18.67 -9.87 3.09
CA LEU A 74 -19.91 -9.16 3.43
C LEU A 74 -20.72 -8.88 2.17
#